data_AF-A0A517PSQ4-F1
#
_entry.id   AF-A0A517PSQ4-F1
#
_cell.length_a   1.000
_cell.length_b   1.000
_cell.length_c   1.000
_cell.angle_alpha   90.00
_cell.angle_beta   90.00
_cell.angle_gamma   90.00
#
_symmetry.space_group_name_H-M   'P 1'
#
loop_
_entity.id
_entity.type
_entity.pdbx_description
1 polymer ?
#
loop_
_entity_poly.entity_id
_entity_poly.type
_entity_poly.pdbx_seq_one_letter_code
_entity_poly.pdbx_strand_id
1 'polypeptide(L)'
;MREKSIAVFGVGCLGSISVLEFARAGVGNLRLMDHDFVDPATMGRWPLGLIEAGRYKVHAISEFLNSNYPSTQVTPVLHRIGGVRDCSNSDSDNSVIQNFVSDVSLIFDATAEIGVQHYLSTLARDLEIPYIAVSGTYGAWGGKVLSIIPDKTVGCWMCYRYACNDGTIQEPPSDPQGNVQPQGCGEVTFTGAGFDMAEISLSGVRTAISTLCNQHRDGYPSTPWDVLTMAFRDDSGQLIVPKFTDYRLERHPECSLCHN
;
A
#
# COMPACT_ATOMS: atom_id res chain seq x y z
N MET A 1 -0.02 -20.31 -2.14
CA MET A 1 -0.04 -19.18 -1.19
C MET A 1 0.80 -19.40 0.06
N ARG A 2 0.78 -20.58 0.70
CA ARG A 2 1.54 -20.84 1.95
C ARG A 2 3.06 -20.63 1.88
N GLU A 3 3.67 -20.75 0.72
CA GLU A 3 5.11 -20.50 0.54
C GLU A 3 5.42 -19.03 0.19
N LYS A 4 4.39 -18.22 -0.04
CA LYS A 4 4.57 -16.82 -0.43
C LYS A 4 4.79 -15.94 0.80
N SER A 5 5.65 -14.96 0.64
CA SER A 5 6.00 -13.95 1.65
C SER A 5 5.73 -12.56 1.10
N ILE A 6 5.09 -11.68 1.88
CA ILE A 6 4.82 -10.30 1.49
C ILE A 6 5.45 -9.36 2.52
N ALA A 7 6.28 -8.42 2.04
CA ALA A 7 6.74 -7.28 2.82
C ALA A 7 5.73 -6.13 2.68
N VAL A 8 5.04 -5.79 3.77
CA VAL A 8 4.06 -4.71 3.82
C VAL A 8 4.66 -3.48 4.50
N PHE A 9 4.70 -2.36 3.79
CA PHE A 9 5.13 -1.06 4.31
C PHE A 9 3.92 -0.19 4.58
N GLY A 10 3.76 0.26 5.82
CA GLY A 10 2.58 0.95 6.30
C GLY A 10 1.45 -0.02 6.63
N VAL A 11 1.05 -0.08 7.90
CA VAL A 11 -0.12 -0.81 8.39
C VAL A 11 -1.17 0.15 8.97
N GLY A 12 -1.30 1.32 8.35
CA GLY A 12 -2.39 2.25 8.57
C GLY A 12 -3.71 1.79 7.95
N CYS A 13 -4.54 2.73 7.50
CA CYS A 13 -5.87 2.43 6.95
C CYS A 13 -5.85 1.38 5.83
N LEU A 14 -5.06 1.58 4.77
CA LEU A 14 -5.04 0.67 3.63
C LEU A 14 -4.27 -0.63 3.93
N GLY A 15 -3.11 -0.49 4.58
CA GLY A 15 -2.24 -1.62 4.88
C GLY A 15 -2.85 -2.60 5.87
N SER A 16 -3.52 -2.11 6.93
CA SER A 16 -4.15 -2.99 7.93
C SER A 16 -5.26 -3.86 7.34
N ILE A 17 -6.13 -3.28 6.50
CA ILE A 17 -7.16 -4.04 5.77
C ILE A 17 -6.49 -5.07 4.84
N SER A 18 -5.48 -4.65 4.08
CA SER A 18 -4.77 -5.52 3.15
C SER A 18 -4.11 -6.73 3.85
N VAL A 19 -3.48 -6.49 5.00
CA VAL A 19 -2.82 -7.51 5.84
C VAL A 19 -3.81 -8.55 6.37
N LEU A 20 -5.01 -8.11 6.81
CA LEU A 20 -6.07 -9.03 7.21
C LEU A 20 -6.52 -9.91 6.04
N GLU A 21 -6.69 -9.34 4.85
CA GLU A 21 -7.10 -10.10 3.67
C GLU A 21 -6.00 -11.02 3.15
N PHE A 22 -4.72 -10.65 3.26
CA PHE A 22 -3.61 -11.54 2.92
C PHE A 22 -3.56 -12.77 3.83
N ALA A 23 -3.81 -12.60 5.13
CA ALA A 23 -3.92 -13.71 6.05
C ALA A 23 -5.10 -14.63 5.71
N ARG A 24 -6.28 -14.04 5.42
CA ARG A 24 -7.47 -14.80 4.96
C ARG A 24 -7.24 -15.55 3.64
N ALA A 25 -6.45 -14.96 2.73
CA ALA A 25 -6.05 -15.60 1.47
C ALA A 25 -4.99 -16.71 1.65
N GLY A 26 -4.51 -16.95 2.87
CA GLY A 26 -3.56 -18.01 3.18
C GLY A 26 -2.14 -17.73 2.73
N VAL A 27 -1.75 -16.45 2.65
CA VAL A 27 -0.33 -16.05 2.56
C VAL A 27 0.40 -16.60 3.77
N GLY A 28 1.52 -17.27 3.55
CA GLY A 28 2.26 -17.95 4.63
C GLY A 28 3.04 -17.01 5.52
N ASN A 29 3.65 -15.97 4.95
CA ASN A 29 4.51 -15.05 5.69
C ASN A 29 4.15 -13.59 5.40
N LEU A 30 3.94 -12.81 6.46
CA LEU A 30 3.71 -11.37 6.37
C LEU A 30 4.77 -10.65 7.21
N ARG A 31 5.61 -9.85 6.57
CA ARG A 31 6.55 -8.95 7.26
C ARG A 31 5.93 -7.56 7.25
N LEU A 32 5.73 -6.96 8.41
CA LEU A 32 5.00 -5.71 8.58
C LEU A 32 5.92 -4.62 9.09
N MET A 33 6.05 -3.51 8.37
CA MET A 33 6.85 -2.36 8.78
C MET A 33 5.97 -1.12 8.91
N ASP A 34 5.91 -0.57 10.12
CA ASP A 34 5.32 0.73 10.44
C ASP A 34 5.99 1.23 11.73
N HIS A 35 5.81 2.50 12.06
CA HIS A 35 6.37 3.12 13.27
C HIS A 35 5.29 3.76 14.15
N ASP A 36 4.06 3.90 13.65
CA ASP A 36 3.01 4.62 14.32
C ASP A 36 2.31 3.80 15.41
N PHE A 37 1.65 4.55 16.28
CA PHE A 37 0.68 4.04 17.24
C PHE A 37 -0.74 4.06 16.66
N VAL A 38 -1.61 3.21 17.20
CA VAL A 38 -3.04 3.29 16.97
C VAL A 38 -3.57 4.54 17.66
N ASP A 39 -4.01 5.52 16.87
CA ASP A 39 -4.55 6.79 17.34
C ASP A 39 -6.09 6.73 17.35
N PRO A 40 -6.78 7.09 18.46
CA PRO A 40 -8.23 7.23 18.50
C PRO A 40 -8.84 8.05 17.36
N ALA A 41 -8.15 9.06 16.83
CA ALA A 41 -8.59 9.86 15.69
C ALA A 41 -8.68 9.05 14.37
N THR A 42 -8.00 7.90 14.30
CA THR A 42 -7.98 7.01 13.13
C THR A 42 -9.00 5.86 13.22
N MET A 43 -9.84 5.81 14.27
CA MET A 43 -10.74 4.68 14.54
C MET A 43 -11.76 4.40 13.45
N GLY A 44 -12.21 5.41 12.70
CA GLY A 44 -13.10 5.19 11.56
C GLY A 44 -12.49 4.39 10.41
N ARG A 45 -11.17 4.10 10.48
CA ARG A 45 -10.38 3.47 9.42
C ARG A 45 -9.42 2.39 9.94
N TRP A 46 -9.38 2.14 11.25
CA TRP A 46 -8.57 1.11 11.89
C TRP A 46 -9.45 -0.12 12.19
N PRO A 47 -9.04 -1.34 11.79
CA PRO A 47 -9.94 -2.49 11.81
C PRO A 47 -10.11 -3.16 13.17
N LEU A 48 -9.23 -2.91 14.15
CA LEU A 48 -9.23 -3.63 15.44
C LEU A 48 -9.91 -2.87 16.58
N GLY A 49 -10.44 -1.68 16.29
CA GLY A 49 -11.19 -0.87 17.25
C GLY A 49 -10.32 -0.17 18.31
N LEU A 50 -11.02 0.53 19.22
CA LEU A 50 -10.42 1.45 20.20
C LEU A 50 -9.56 0.77 21.26
N ILE A 51 -9.77 -0.52 21.52
CA ILE A 51 -9.04 -1.26 22.55
C ILE A 51 -7.52 -1.29 22.28
N GLU A 52 -7.12 -1.12 21.02
CA GLU A 52 -5.72 -1.09 20.62
C GLU A 52 -5.08 0.31 20.72
N ALA A 53 -5.82 1.35 21.12
CA ALA A 53 -5.33 2.72 21.18
C ALA A 53 -4.04 2.85 22.03
N GLY A 54 -3.07 3.60 21.50
CA GLY A 54 -1.76 3.80 22.12
C GLY A 54 -0.77 2.63 21.92
N ARG A 55 -1.19 1.51 21.33
CA ARG A 55 -0.28 0.42 20.97
C ARG A 55 0.34 0.67 19.60
N TYR A 56 1.53 0.12 19.35
CA TYR A 56 2.11 0.13 18.01
C TYR A 56 1.24 -0.65 17.03
N LYS A 57 0.92 -0.05 15.88
CA LYS A 57 0.04 -0.66 14.86
C LYS A 57 0.51 -2.05 14.45
N VAL A 58 1.82 -2.19 14.19
CA VAL A 58 2.44 -3.48 13.81
C VAL A 58 2.24 -4.56 14.87
N HIS A 59 2.33 -4.23 16.16
CA HIS A 59 2.16 -5.22 17.22
C HIS A 59 0.69 -5.61 17.38
N ALA A 60 -0.22 -4.63 17.42
CA ALA A 60 -1.65 -4.87 17.55
C ALA A 60 -2.17 -5.80 16.46
N ILE A 61 -1.83 -5.52 15.19
CA ILE A 61 -2.27 -6.36 14.07
C ILE A 61 -1.58 -7.73 14.02
N SER A 62 -0.31 -7.81 14.41
CA SER A 62 0.42 -9.09 14.43
C SER A 62 -0.15 -10.03 15.48
N GLU A 63 -0.45 -9.54 16.68
CA GLU A 63 -1.07 -10.35 17.74
C GLU A 63 -2.47 -10.82 17.36
N PHE A 64 -3.26 -9.93 16.76
CA PHE A 64 -4.59 -10.29 16.23
C PHE A 64 -4.48 -11.39 15.17
N LEU A 65 -3.56 -11.25 14.22
CA LEU A 65 -3.37 -12.25 13.17
C LEU A 65 -2.86 -13.58 13.70
N ASN A 66 -1.85 -13.57 14.58
CA ASN A 66 -1.31 -14.80 15.18
C ASN A 66 -2.38 -15.57 15.98
N SER A 67 -3.34 -14.86 16.58
CA SER A 67 -4.43 -15.46 17.34
C SER A 67 -5.56 -16.04 16.47
N ASN A 68 -5.83 -15.43 15.31
CA ASN A 68 -7.00 -15.76 14.48
C ASN A 68 -6.67 -16.51 13.18
N TYR A 69 -5.44 -16.39 12.68
CA TYR A 69 -4.98 -16.97 11.42
C TYR A 69 -3.60 -17.64 11.60
N PRO A 70 -3.50 -18.71 12.43
CA PRO A 70 -2.22 -19.32 12.82
C PRO A 70 -1.43 -19.96 11.66
N SER A 71 -2.03 -20.09 10.48
CA SER A 71 -1.34 -20.52 9.26
C SER A 71 -0.47 -19.44 8.62
N THR A 72 -0.58 -18.19 9.07
CA THR A 72 0.17 -17.04 8.58
C THR A 72 1.16 -16.60 9.65
N GLN A 73 2.46 -16.74 9.39
CA GLN A 73 3.51 -16.21 10.24
C GLN A 73 3.63 -14.70 10.03
N VAL A 74 3.55 -13.93 11.12
CA VAL A 74 3.66 -12.47 11.07
C VAL A 74 4.92 -11.99 11.77
N THR A 75 5.71 -11.16 11.09
CA THR A 75 6.93 -10.54 11.64
C THR A 75 6.77 -9.01 11.66
N PRO A 76 6.48 -8.40 12.82
CA PRO A 76 6.43 -6.96 12.96
C PRO A 76 7.83 -6.36 13.06
N VAL A 77 8.06 -5.23 12.38
CA VAL A 77 9.27 -4.42 12.46
C VAL A 77 8.88 -2.97 12.70
N LEU A 78 9.27 -2.45 13.87
CA LEU A 78 9.06 -1.05 14.21
C LEU A 78 10.17 -0.20 13.60
N HIS A 79 9.88 0.53 12.51
CA HIS A 79 10.90 1.29 11.80
C HIS A 79 10.29 2.49 11.04
N ARG A 80 10.88 3.67 11.22
CA ARG A 80 10.51 4.91 10.50
C ARG A 80 11.54 5.22 9.43
N ILE A 81 11.19 5.01 8.16
CA ILE A 81 12.04 5.35 7.02
C ILE A 81 12.27 6.87 6.99
N GLY A 82 13.52 7.31 6.89
CA GLY A 82 13.90 8.73 6.90
C GLY A 82 13.79 9.40 8.28
N GLY A 83 13.60 8.63 9.36
CA GLY A 83 13.56 9.15 10.73
C GLY A 83 14.94 9.55 11.25
N VAL A 84 15.00 10.55 12.14
CA VAL A 84 16.22 10.90 12.86
C VAL A 84 16.58 9.77 13.84
N ARG A 85 17.83 9.30 13.79
CA ARG A 85 18.34 8.21 14.63
C ARG A 85 19.69 8.56 15.21
N ASP A 86 20.04 7.88 16.30
CA ASP A 86 21.40 7.87 16.79
C ASP A 86 22.26 6.95 15.89
N CYS A 87 23.02 7.56 15.00
CA CYS A 87 23.87 6.88 14.02
C CYS A 87 25.03 6.11 14.66
N SER A 88 25.30 6.29 15.97
CA SER A 88 26.45 5.67 16.63
C SER A 88 26.27 4.16 16.87
N ASN A 89 25.02 3.67 16.94
CA ASN A 89 24.71 2.29 17.32
C ASN A 89 23.50 1.68 16.58
N SER A 90 23.07 2.26 15.46
CA SER A 90 21.94 1.74 14.68
C SER A 90 22.31 1.42 13.24
N ASP A 91 21.75 0.33 12.73
CA ASP A 91 21.78 -0.01 11.31
C ASP A 91 21.16 1.14 10.48
N SER A 92 21.74 1.40 9.31
CA SER A 92 21.16 2.34 8.35
C SER A 92 19.75 1.91 7.92
N ASP A 93 18.91 2.87 7.52
CA ASP A 93 17.59 2.54 6.96
C ASP A 93 17.71 1.54 5.79
N ASN A 94 18.68 1.74 4.90
CA ASN A 94 18.93 0.83 3.79
C ASN A 94 19.22 -0.61 4.24
N SER A 95 20.08 -0.81 5.24
CA SER A 95 20.40 -2.16 5.71
C SER A 95 19.20 -2.83 6.40
N VAL A 96 18.43 -2.08 7.20
CA VAL A 96 17.20 -2.61 7.80
C VAL A 96 16.18 -2.99 6.72
N ILE A 97 16.00 -2.15 5.71
CA ILE A 97 15.00 -2.37 4.66
C ILE A 97 15.43 -3.51 3.74
N GLN A 98 16.70 -3.60 3.34
CA GLN A 98 17.22 -4.73 2.55
C GLN A 98 17.03 -6.06 3.28
N ASN A 99 17.33 -6.11 4.58
CA ASN A 99 17.06 -7.30 5.39
C ASN A 99 15.55 -7.58 5.47
N PHE A 100 14.71 -6.56 5.61
CA PHE A 100 13.27 -6.71 5.70
C PHE A 100 12.64 -7.29 4.42
N VAL A 101 13.13 -6.89 3.24
CA VAL A 101 12.63 -7.38 1.94
C VAL A 101 13.38 -8.61 1.41
N SER A 102 14.37 -9.12 2.13
CA SER A 102 15.09 -10.35 1.73
C SER A 102 14.14 -11.54 1.55
N ASP A 103 14.26 -12.25 0.43
CA ASP A 103 13.48 -13.46 0.12
C ASP A 103 11.94 -13.28 0.15
N VAL A 104 11.43 -12.05 0.00
CA VAL A 104 9.98 -11.83 -0.12
C VAL A 104 9.53 -12.02 -1.56
N SER A 105 8.30 -12.49 -1.73
CA SER A 105 7.70 -12.72 -3.05
C SER A 105 7.05 -11.46 -3.64
N LEU A 106 6.83 -10.43 -2.83
CA LEU A 106 6.13 -9.20 -3.19
C LEU A 106 6.43 -8.11 -2.14
N ILE A 107 6.64 -6.87 -2.60
CA ILE A 107 6.57 -5.66 -1.78
C ILE A 107 5.19 -5.03 -1.97
N PHE A 108 4.50 -4.77 -0.86
CA PHE A 108 3.21 -4.11 -0.82
C PHE A 108 3.33 -2.79 -0.04
N ASP A 109 3.29 -1.68 -0.75
CA ASP A 109 3.43 -0.32 -0.22
C ASP A 109 2.06 0.31 0.03
N ALA A 110 1.73 0.50 1.30
CA ALA A 110 0.55 1.23 1.77
C ALA A 110 0.96 2.45 2.62
N THR A 111 2.15 3.00 2.40
CA THR A 111 2.67 4.18 3.10
C THR A 111 2.01 5.48 2.65
N ALA A 112 1.53 5.51 1.40
CA ALA A 112 0.99 6.70 0.74
C ALA A 112 1.95 7.92 0.76
N GLU A 113 3.25 7.69 0.92
CA GLU A 113 4.27 8.74 0.93
C GLU A 113 5.10 8.66 -0.36
N ILE A 114 5.15 9.77 -1.11
CA ILE A 114 5.74 9.82 -2.44
C ILE A 114 7.24 9.45 -2.43
N GLY A 115 7.99 9.94 -1.46
CA GLY A 115 9.43 9.66 -1.34
C GLY A 115 9.70 8.19 -1.05
N VAL A 116 8.97 7.60 -0.11
CA VAL A 116 9.04 6.18 0.24
C VAL A 116 8.60 5.31 -0.93
N GLN A 117 7.53 5.66 -1.64
CA GLN A 117 7.10 4.93 -2.84
C GLN A 117 8.16 4.93 -3.94
N HIS A 118 8.81 6.07 -4.18
CA HIS A 118 9.90 6.15 -5.15
C HIS A 118 11.09 5.27 -4.74
N TYR A 119 11.47 5.33 -3.46
CA TYR A 119 12.55 4.53 -2.91
C TYR A 119 12.25 3.02 -2.98
N LEU A 120 11.08 2.59 -2.50
CA LEU A 120 10.70 1.18 -2.46
C LEU A 120 10.50 0.60 -3.86
N SER A 121 9.93 1.36 -4.81
CA SER A 121 9.83 0.91 -6.20
C SER A 121 11.19 0.75 -6.87
N THR A 122 12.15 1.63 -6.56
CA THR A 122 13.53 1.53 -7.05
C THR A 122 14.22 0.30 -6.46
N LEU A 123 14.11 0.11 -5.13
CA LEU A 123 14.65 -1.07 -4.45
C LEU A 123 14.05 -2.37 -4.99
N ALA A 124 12.73 -2.41 -5.20
CA ALA A 124 12.03 -3.57 -5.72
C ALA A 124 12.50 -3.92 -7.14
N ARG A 125 12.70 -2.90 -7.99
CA ARG A 125 13.28 -3.09 -9.33
C ARG A 125 14.69 -3.68 -9.24
N ASP A 126 15.54 -3.10 -8.40
CA ASP A 126 16.94 -3.52 -8.30
C ASP A 126 17.10 -4.95 -7.72
N LEU A 127 16.11 -5.40 -6.93
CA LEU A 127 16.04 -6.76 -6.38
C LEU A 127 15.15 -7.72 -7.20
N GLU A 128 14.59 -7.27 -8.33
CA GLU A 128 13.65 -8.03 -9.16
C GLU A 128 12.44 -8.59 -8.37
N ILE A 129 11.94 -7.80 -7.43
CA ILE A 129 10.75 -8.13 -6.61
C ILE A 129 9.54 -7.39 -7.17
N PRO A 130 8.40 -8.07 -7.39
CA PRO A 130 7.13 -7.41 -7.68
C PRO A 130 6.80 -6.32 -6.66
N TYR A 131 6.40 -5.14 -7.14
CA TYR A 131 6.04 -3.99 -6.31
C TYR A 131 4.59 -3.58 -6.56
N ILE A 132 3.80 -3.46 -5.49
CA ILE A 132 2.44 -2.95 -5.57
C ILE A 132 2.27 -1.83 -4.55
N ALA A 133 1.85 -0.66 -5.00
CA ALA A 133 1.50 0.46 -4.13
C ALA A 133 0.00 0.72 -4.15
N VAL A 134 -0.55 1.07 -2.99
CA VAL A 134 -1.92 1.55 -2.82
C VAL A 134 -1.94 2.93 -2.20
N SER A 135 -2.83 3.80 -2.67
CA SER A 135 -3.00 5.14 -2.10
C SER A 135 -4.45 5.60 -2.25
N GLY A 136 -4.98 6.27 -1.23
CA GLY A 136 -6.26 6.97 -1.31
C GLY A 136 -6.04 8.46 -1.53
N THR A 137 -7.04 9.13 -2.11
CA THR A 137 -7.08 10.58 -2.21
C THR A 137 -7.66 11.19 -0.95
N TYR A 138 -7.44 12.49 -0.75
CA TYR A 138 -8.01 13.19 0.38
C TYR A 138 -9.54 13.08 0.39
N GLY A 139 -10.10 12.92 1.59
CA GLY A 139 -11.53 12.69 1.78
C GLY A 139 -12.02 11.31 1.32
N ALA A 140 -11.12 10.39 0.93
CA ALA A 140 -11.45 9.10 0.32
C ALA A 140 -12.41 9.23 -0.88
N TRP A 141 -12.22 10.27 -1.70
CA TRP A 141 -13.01 10.46 -2.93
C TRP A 141 -12.63 9.46 -4.02
N GLY A 142 -11.48 8.81 -3.86
CA GLY A 142 -10.97 7.80 -4.75
C GLY A 142 -9.64 7.25 -4.27
N GLY A 143 -8.97 6.52 -5.15
CA GLY A 143 -7.66 5.97 -4.89
C GLY A 143 -7.07 5.26 -6.08
N LYS A 144 -5.91 4.68 -5.85
CA LYS A 144 -5.09 4.08 -6.90
C LYS A 144 -4.35 2.85 -6.41
N VAL A 145 -4.17 1.94 -7.34
CA VAL A 145 -3.24 0.81 -7.25
C VAL A 145 -2.23 0.96 -8.38
N LEU A 146 -0.94 0.91 -8.05
CA LEU A 146 0.15 0.82 -9.01
C LEU A 146 0.81 -0.54 -8.82
N SER A 147 1.01 -1.30 -9.89
CA SER A 147 1.77 -2.54 -9.90
C SER A 147 2.91 -2.46 -10.91
N ILE A 148 4.12 -2.68 -10.45
CA ILE A 148 5.33 -2.76 -11.27
C ILE A 148 5.89 -4.16 -11.07
N ILE A 149 5.73 -4.99 -12.08
CA ILE A 149 6.09 -6.41 -12.03
C ILE A 149 7.30 -6.63 -12.96
N PRO A 150 8.41 -7.19 -12.45
CA PRO A 150 9.57 -7.56 -13.26
C PRO A 150 9.17 -8.35 -14.51
N ASP A 151 9.83 -8.05 -15.63
CA ASP A 151 9.62 -8.65 -16.96
C ASP A 151 8.20 -8.53 -17.55
N LYS A 152 7.32 -7.74 -16.94
CA LYS A 152 5.91 -7.60 -17.36
C LYS A 152 5.44 -6.17 -17.52
N THR A 153 5.78 -5.30 -16.57
CA THR A 153 5.41 -3.89 -16.62
C THR A 153 6.49 -3.13 -17.37
N VAL A 154 6.10 -2.38 -18.41
CA VAL A 154 7.05 -1.69 -19.31
C VAL A 154 7.61 -0.42 -18.66
N GLY A 155 6.74 0.39 -18.05
CA GLY A 155 7.14 1.61 -17.36
C GLY A 155 7.50 1.39 -15.89
N CYS A 156 8.29 2.31 -15.34
CA CYS A 156 8.63 2.34 -13.92
C CYS A 156 7.77 3.36 -13.14
N TRP A 157 8.04 3.49 -11.83
CA TRP A 157 7.36 4.45 -10.97
C TRP A 157 7.46 5.90 -11.49
N MET A 158 8.60 6.28 -12.07
CA MET A 158 8.74 7.63 -12.64
C MET A 158 7.93 7.81 -13.92
N CYS A 159 7.82 6.76 -14.75
CA CYS A 159 6.91 6.79 -15.92
C CYS A 159 5.46 7.02 -15.47
N TYR A 160 5.05 6.34 -14.39
CA TYR A 160 3.74 6.52 -13.79
C TYR A 160 3.52 7.97 -13.33
N ARG A 161 4.52 8.58 -12.67
CA ARG A 161 4.43 9.98 -12.23
C ARG A 161 4.33 10.96 -13.39
N TYR A 162 5.11 10.77 -14.46
CA TYR A 162 5.00 11.61 -15.66
C TYR A 162 3.63 11.45 -16.35
N ALA A 163 3.16 10.20 -16.50
CA ALA A 163 1.85 9.91 -17.10
C ALA A 163 0.67 10.49 -16.28
N CYS A 164 0.80 10.59 -14.96
CA CYS A 164 -0.18 11.32 -14.15
C CYS A 164 -0.08 12.84 -14.33
N ASN A 165 1.14 13.36 -14.49
CA ASN A 165 1.37 14.79 -14.63
C ASN A 165 0.89 15.35 -15.99
N ASP A 166 1.00 14.57 -17.08
CA ASP A 166 0.55 14.97 -18.41
C ASP A 166 -0.91 14.57 -18.72
N GLY A 167 -1.56 13.82 -17.81
CA GLY A 167 -2.94 13.37 -17.94
C GLY A 167 -3.14 12.09 -18.75
N THR A 168 -2.08 11.42 -19.19
CA THR A 168 -2.18 10.08 -19.81
C THR A 168 -2.86 9.08 -18.87
N ILE A 169 -2.54 9.15 -17.57
CA ILE A 169 -3.24 8.43 -16.50
C ILE A 169 -3.99 9.45 -15.66
N GLN A 170 -5.31 9.34 -15.63
CA GLN A 170 -6.16 10.28 -14.90
C GLN A 170 -6.06 10.01 -13.40
N GLU A 171 -5.63 11.02 -12.63
CA GLU A 171 -5.67 10.94 -11.17
C GLU A 171 -7.13 10.92 -10.69
N PRO A 172 -7.45 10.10 -9.68
CA PRO A 172 -8.80 10.07 -9.12
C PRO A 172 -9.14 11.39 -8.40
N PRO A 173 -10.44 11.72 -8.29
CA PRO A 173 -10.89 12.91 -7.57
C PRO A 173 -10.41 12.93 -6.12
N SER A 174 -10.18 14.13 -5.58
CA SER A 174 -9.63 14.36 -4.24
C SER A 174 -10.29 15.57 -3.61
N ASP A 175 -10.56 15.49 -2.30
CA ASP A 175 -11.09 16.62 -1.53
C ASP A 175 -10.09 17.80 -1.53
N PRO A 176 -10.44 18.96 -2.10
CA PRO A 176 -9.55 20.13 -2.15
C PRO A 176 -9.31 20.75 -0.76
N GLN A 177 -10.14 20.42 0.25
CA GLN A 177 -9.99 20.90 1.63
C GLN A 177 -9.21 19.91 2.52
N GLY A 178 -8.62 18.85 1.94
CA GLY A 178 -8.08 17.65 2.59
C GLY A 178 -7.12 17.78 3.78
N ASN A 179 -6.71 19.01 4.15
CA ASN A 179 -5.93 19.33 5.35
C ASN A 179 -6.80 19.96 6.45
N VAL A 180 -7.95 19.38 6.78
CA VAL A 180 -8.68 19.81 7.98
C VAL A 180 -7.91 19.31 9.21
N GLN A 181 -7.03 20.15 9.74
CA GLN A 181 -6.55 20.05 11.13
C GLN A 181 -7.77 19.93 12.05
N PRO A 182 -7.76 19.04 13.04
CA PRO A 182 -8.95 18.80 13.86
C PRO A 182 -9.27 20.07 14.66
N GLN A 183 -10.52 20.52 14.63
CA GLN A 183 -11.00 21.43 15.67
C GLN A 183 -11.23 20.60 16.95
N GLY A 184 -10.16 20.40 17.72
CA GLY A 184 -10.21 19.78 19.04
C GLY A 184 -9.97 18.27 19.08
N CYS A 185 -9.69 17.75 20.29
CA CYS A 185 -9.23 16.39 20.61
C CYS A 185 -10.18 15.22 20.27
N GLY A 186 -11.13 15.37 19.34
CA GLY A 186 -12.10 14.33 19.02
C GLY A 186 -12.68 14.36 17.61
N GLU A 187 -12.28 15.30 16.74
CA GLU A 187 -12.76 15.33 15.36
C GLU A 187 -11.86 14.52 14.42
N VAL A 188 -12.49 13.92 13.41
CA VAL A 188 -11.80 13.07 12.44
C VAL A 188 -10.85 13.92 11.60
N THR A 189 -9.55 13.65 11.68
CA THR A 189 -8.48 14.35 10.95
C THR A 189 -8.51 14.16 9.43
N PHE A 190 -9.53 13.47 8.92
CA PHE A 190 -9.69 13.11 7.51
C PHE A 190 -11.15 12.74 7.24
N THR A 191 -11.79 13.43 6.29
CA THR A 191 -13.22 13.34 5.95
C THR A 191 -13.62 12.04 5.22
N GLY A 192 -12.67 11.16 4.92
CA GLY A 192 -12.92 9.93 4.18
C GLY A 192 -13.32 8.73 5.03
N ALA A 193 -14.32 8.00 4.54
CA ALA A 193 -14.89 6.83 5.20
C ALA A 193 -13.99 5.59 5.05
N GLY A 194 -13.99 4.73 6.07
CA GLY A 194 -13.19 3.50 6.05
C GLY A 194 -13.62 2.48 5.00
N PHE A 195 -14.89 2.45 4.61
CA PHE A 195 -15.38 1.53 3.58
C PHE A 195 -14.90 1.92 2.17
N ASP A 196 -14.80 3.22 1.86
CA ASP A 196 -14.24 3.69 0.59
C ASP A 196 -12.75 3.28 0.48
N MET A 197 -12.02 3.40 1.58
CA MET A 197 -10.63 2.96 1.66
C MET A 197 -10.49 1.43 1.60
N ALA A 198 -11.49 0.69 2.06
CA ALA A 198 -11.51 -0.76 1.93
C ALA A 198 -11.57 -1.20 0.47
N GLU A 199 -12.31 -0.51 -0.40
CA GLU A 199 -12.34 -0.82 -1.84
C GLU A 199 -10.96 -0.70 -2.51
N ILE A 200 -10.20 0.32 -2.13
CA ILE A 200 -8.82 0.52 -2.58
C ILE A 200 -7.92 -0.62 -2.09
N SER A 201 -8.04 -0.95 -0.81
CA SER A 201 -7.27 -2.04 -0.18
C SER A 201 -7.55 -3.38 -0.86
N LEU A 202 -8.83 -3.70 -1.10
CA LEU A 202 -9.25 -4.92 -1.76
C LEU A 202 -8.78 -4.99 -3.22
N SER A 203 -8.71 -3.85 -3.91
CA SER A 203 -8.15 -3.79 -5.27
C SER A 203 -6.63 -4.02 -5.27
N GLY A 204 -5.91 -3.50 -4.27
CA GLY A 204 -4.50 -3.81 -4.03
C GLY A 204 -4.27 -5.29 -3.73
N VAL A 205 -5.07 -5.86 -2.81
CA VAL A 205 -5.02 -7.29 -2.46
C VAL A 205 -5.28 -8.16 -3.68
N ARG A 206 -6.29 -7.83 -4.49
CA ARG A 206 -6.59 -8.54 -5.74
C ARG A 206 -5.38 -8.57 -6.67
N THR A 207 -4.72 -7.43 -6.84
CA THR A 207 -3.53 -7.29 -7.69
C THR A 207 -2.34 -8.09 -7.12
N ALA A 208 -2.15 -8.06 -5.81
CA ALA A 208 -1.11 -8.83 -5.12
C ALA A 208 -1.31 -10.34 -5.22
N ILE A 209 -2.52 -10.83 -4.94
CA ILE A 209 -2.83 -12.26 -5.01
C ILE A 209 -2.74 -12.77 -6.45
N SER A 210 -3.28 -12.02 -7.42
CA SER A 210 -3.10 -12.26 -8.86
C SER A 210 -1.62 -12.42 -9.23
N THR A 211 -0.79 -11.46 -8.82
CA THR A 211 0.66 -11.46 -9.09
C THR A 211 1.34 -12.71 -8.52
N LEU A 212 1.05 -13.05 -7.26
CA LEU A 212 1.64 -14.20 -6.58
C LEU A 212 1.16 -15.55 -7.14
N CYS A 213 -0.01 -15.58 -7.79
CA CYS A 213 -0.60 -16.77 -8.40
C CYS A 213 -0.23 -16.97 -9.88
N ASN A 214 0.43 -16.00 -10.52
CA ASN A 214 0.59 -15.96 -11.97
C ASN A 214 1.33 -17.17 -12.61
N GLN A 215 1.96 -18.04 -11.82
CA GLN A 215 2.63 -19.27 -12.31
C GLN A 215 1.81 -20.55 -12.06
N HIS A 216 0.59 -20.45 -11.51
CA HIS A 216 -0.28 -21.58 -11.23
C HIS A 216 -1.50 -21.60 -12.15
N ARG A 217 -1.66 -22.69 -12.91
CA ARG A 217 -2.75 -22.91 -13.87
C ARG A 217 -4.15 -22.76 -13.23
N ASP A 218 -4.30 -23.20 -11.98
CA ASP A 218 -5.54 -23.11 -11.21
C ASP A 218 -5.48 -22.00 -10.14
N GLY A 219 -4.56 -21.04 -10.32
CA GLY A 219 -4.38 -19.90 -9.43
C GLY A 219 -5.42 -18.79 -9.64
N TYR A 220 -5.37 -17.78 -8.79
CA TYR A 220 -6.22 -16.59 -8.96
C TYR A 220 -5.93 -15.91 -10.31
N PRO A 221 -6.95 -15.44 -11.05
CA PRO A 221 -6.76 -14.88 -12.39
C PRO A 221 -5.81 -13.69 -12.42
N SER A 222 -5.04 -13.57 -13.51
CA SER A 222 -4.15 -12.43 -13.76
C SER A 222 -4.96 -11.14 -13.94
N THR A 223 -4.47 -10.07 -13.33
CA THR A 223 -4.99 -8.71 -13.50
C THR A 223 -4.49 -8.12 -14.83
N PRO A 224 -5.35 -7.52 -15.66
CA PRO A 224 -4.95 -6.95 -16.95
C PRO A 224 -4.26 -5.57 -16.84
N TRP A 225 -4.26 -4.95 -15.66
CA TRP A 225 -3.80 -3.58 -15.44
C TRP A 225 -2.41 -3.52 -14.80
N ASP A 226 -1.68 -2.45 -15.08
CA ASP A 226 -0.50 -2.03 -14.30
C ASP A 226 -0.86 -0.88 -13.35
N VAL A 227 -1.86 -0.07 -13.70
CA VAL A 227 -2.41 0.98 -12.84
C VAL A 227 -3.93 0.89 -12.85
N LEU A 228 -4.53 1.02 -11.68
CA LEU A 228 -5.98 1.07 -11.50
C LEU A 228 -6.33 2.33 -10.71
N THR A 229 -7.15 3.20 -11.28
CA THR A 229 -7.69 4.37 -10.57
C THR A 229 -9.17 4.15 -10.25
N MET A 230 -9.58 4.63 -9.08
CA MET A 230 -10.91 4.44 -8.52
C MET A 230 -11.47 5.79 -8.14
N ALA A 231 -12.67 6.11 -8.61
CA ALA A 231 -13.41 7.30 -8.23
C ALA A 231 -14.73 6.90 -7.57
N PHE A 232 -14.93 7.37 -6.35
CA PHE A 232 -16.15 7.18 -5.55
C PHE A 232 -16.99 8.46 -5.50
N ARG A 233 -16.37 9.60 -5.82
CA ARG A 233 -17.00 10.91 -5.98
C ARG A 233 -16.54 11.56 -7.27
N ASP A 234 -17.30 12.55 -7.74
CA ASP A 234 -16.84 13.48 -8.77
C ASP A 234 -16.04 14.64 -8.17
N ASP A 235 -15.52 15.53 -9.03
CA ASP A 235 -14.72 16.69 -8.62
C ASP A 235 -15.49 17.73 -7.79
N SER A 236 -16.83 17.65 -7.76
CA SER A 236 -17.69 18.48 -6.90
C SER A 236 -17.88 17.87 -5.50
N GLY A 237 -17.39 16.65 -5.29
CA GLY A 237 -17.57 15.90 -4.05
C GLY A 237 -18.91 15.17 -3.96
N GLN A 238 -19.68 15.08 -5.05
CA GLN A 238 -20.92 14.32 -5.11
C GLN A 238 -20.60 12.83 -5.28
N LEU A 239 -21.32 11.98 -4.54
CA LEU A 239 -21.21 10.51 -4.68
C LEU A 239 -21.61 10.08 -6.09
N ILE A 240 -20.81 9.20 -6.68
CA ILE A 240 -21.07 8.56 -7.97
C ILE A 240 -21.11 7.05 -7.79
N VAL A 241 -21.61 6.32 -8.80
CA VAL A 241 -21.36 4.88 -8.89
C VAL A 241 -19.85 4.69 -8.98
N PRO A 242 -19.22 3.86 -8.10
CA PRO A 242 -17.78 3.64 -8.13
C PRO A 242 -17.28 3.33 -9.53
N LYS A 243 -16.36 4.16 -10.02
CA LYS A 243 -15.78 4.05 -11.36
C LYS A 243 -14.34 3.59 -11.25
N PHE A 244 -14.05 2.47 -11.89
CA PHE A 244 -12.72 1.87 -11.96
C PHE A 244 -12.18 2.07 -13.37
N THR A 245 -10.96 2.58 -13.50
CA THR A 245 -10.30 2.78 -14.79
C THR A 245 -8.93 2.13 -14.74
N ASP A 246 -8.69 1.16 -15.63
CA ASP A 246 -7.40 0.51 -15.76
C ASP A 246 -6.51 1.14 -16.84
N TYR A 247 -5.21 1.04 -16.61
CA TYR A 247 -4.17 1.47 -17.54
C TYR A 247 -3.05 0.45 -17.61
N ARG A 248 -2.44 0.33 -18.79
CA ARG A 248 -1.13 -0.28 -18.98
C ARG A 248 -0.06 0.81 -18.81
N LEU A 249 1.01 0.49 -18.10
CA LEU A 249 2.05 1.47 -17.79
C LEU A 249 3.15 1.35 -18.83
N GLU A 250 3.17 2.30 -19.76
CA GLU A 250 4.19 2.41 -20.81
C GLU A 250 5.39 3.25 -20.36
N ARG A 251 6.52 3.11 -21.06
CA ARG A 251 7.69 3.97 -20.85
C ARG A 251 7.35 5.40 -21.26
N HIS A 252 7.43 6.33 -20.32
CA HIS A 252 7.24 7.74 -20.61
C HIS A 252 8.48 8.33 -21.32
N PRO A 253 8.33 9.19 -22.36
CA PRO A 253 9.46 9.77 -23.10
C PRO A 253 10.44 10.57 -22.25
N GLU A 254 9.95 11.21 -21.19
CA GLU A 254 10.77 12.02 -20.26
C GLU A 254 11.46 11.18 -19.16
N CYS A 255 11.20 9.87 -19.10
CA CYS A 255 11.78 9.01 -18.06
C CYS A 255 13.25 8.67 -18.36
N SER A 256 14.15 9.16 -17.51
CA SER A 256 15.58 8.83 -17.53
C SER A 256 15.95 7.54 -16.79
N LEU A 257 15.02 6.97 -16.01
CA LEU A 257 15.26 5.83 -15.12
C LEU A 257 14.89 4.47 -15.74
N CYS A 258 14.11 4.45 -16.83
CA CYS A 258 13.83 3.25 -17.61
C CYS A 258 14.86 3.16 -18.76
N HIS A 259 15.80 2.22 -18.62
CA HIS A 259 16.66 1.80 -19.71
C HIS A 259 16.09 0.50 -20.31
N ASN A 260 16.03 0.45 -21.65
CA ASN A 260 15.58 -0.74 -22.40
C ASN A 260 16.50 -1.93 -22.17
#